data_AF-A0A951CZZ9-F1
#
_entry.id   AF-A0A951CZZ9-F1
#
_cell.length_a   1.000
_cell.length_b   1.000
_cell.length_c   1.000
_cell.angle_alpha   90.00
_cell.angle_beta   90.00
_cell.angle_gamma   90.00
#
_symmetry.space_group_name_H-M   'P 1'
#
loop_
_entity.id
_entity.type
_entity.pdbx_description
1 polymer ?
#
loop_
_entity_poly.entity_id
_entity_poly.type
_entity_poly.pdbx_seq_one_letter_code
_entity_poly.pdbx_strand_id
1 'polypeptide(L)' 'MVPHTLVLGPGLEVHSIYCGYYFWGRPSPDELWHDLREVFKQTKPDFDPTSPVAA' A
#
# COMPACT_ATOMS: atom_id res chain seq x y z
N MET A 1 6.98 12.82 20.16
CA MET A 1 7.03 11.77 19.12
C MET A 1 5.72 11.81 18.34
N VAL A 2 5.75 11.84 17.01
CA VAL A 2 4.54 11.87 16.16
C VAL A 2 4.24 10.44 15.70
N PRO A 3 2.99 9.95 15.79
CA PRO A 3 2.66 8.60 15.33
C PRO A 3 2.75 8.51 13.81
N HIS A 4 3.21 7.37 13.31
CA HIS A 4 3.31 7.09 11.88
C HIS A 4 2.60 5.78 11.54
N THR A 5 2.00 5.74 10.36
CA THR A 5 1.51 4.51 9.73
C THR A 5 2.40 4.24 8.53
N LEU A 6 2.93 3.02 8.43
CA LEU A 6 3.71 2.59 7.27
C LEU A 6 2.94 1.50 6.53
N VAL A 7 2.90 1.61 5.21
CA VAL A 7 2.51 0.49 4.34
C VAL A 7 3.79 -0.19 3.90
N LEU A 8 3.87 -1.50 4.14
CA LEU A 8 5.04 -2.30 3.83
C LEU A 8 4.73 -3.29 2.72
N GLY A 9 5.68 -3.43 1.80
CA GLY A 9 5.73 -4.52 0.84
C GLY A 9 6.45 -5.76 1.39
N PRO A 10 6.58 -6.82 0.57
CA PRO A 10 7.42 -7.97 0.89
C PRO A 10 8.86 -7.54 1.25
N GLY A 11 9.49 -8.24 2.18
CA GLY A 11 10.86 -7.90 2.61
C GLY A 11 10.96 -6.66 3.52
N LEU A 12 9.84 -6.17 4.05
CA LEU A 12 9.77 -4.96 4.90
C LEU A 12 10.18 -3.68 4.15
N GLU A 13 10.05 -3.67 2.83
CA GLU A 13 10.24 -2.46 2.03
C GLU A 13 9.13 -1.45 2.33
N VAL A 14 9.51 -0.20 2.57
CA VAL A 14 8.55 0.87 2.85
C VAL A 14 7.96 1.38 1.55
N HIS A 15 6.66 1.15 1.36
CA HIS A 15 5.91 1.65 0.20
C HIS A 15 5.42 3.08 0.44
N SER A 16 4.79 3.33 1.59
CA SER A 16 4.22 4.63 1.97
C SER A 16 4.43 4.93 3.44
N ILE A 17 4.58 6.21 3.77
CA ILE A 17 4.66 6.71 5.15
C ILE A 17 3.60 7.79 5.34
N TYR A 18 2.71 7.59 6.30
CA TYR A 18 1.74 8.58 6.74
C TYR A 18 2.14 9.15 8.10
N CYS A 19 2.33 10.46 8.16
CA CYS A 19 2.60 11.18 9.41
C CYS A 19 1.28 11.48 10.12
N GLY A 20 0.86 10.61 11.03
CA GLY A 20 -0.42 10.64 11.73
C GLY A 20 -0.61 11.78 12.73
N TYR A 21 -0.05 12.96 12.46
CA TYR A 21 -0.27 14.15 13.29
C TYR A 21 -1.76 14.52 13.29
N TYR A 22 -2.40 14.25 14.43
CA TYR A 22 -3.85 14.39 14.62
C TYR A 22 -4.67 13.67 13.52
N PHE A 23 -5.65 14.35 12.92
CA PHE A 23 -6.51 13.78 11.90
C PHE A 23 -6.05 14.10 10.47
N TRP A 24 -5.10 15.02 10.29
CA TRP A 24 -4.69 15.51 8.97
C TRP A 24 -3.74 14.60 8.21
N GLY A 25 -2.89 13.85 8.90
CA GLY A 25 -1.94 12.95 8.25
C GLY A 25 -2.14 11.49 8.63
N ARG A 26 -3.28 11.15 9.24
CA ARG A 26 -3.71 9.76 9.35
C ARG A 26 -4.32 9.35 8.01
N PRO A 27 -3.92 8.21 7.44
CA PRO A 27 -4.56 7.74 6.24
C PRO A 27 -6.00 7.34 6.54
N SER A 28 -6.89 7.65 5.61
CA SER A 28 -8.21 7.04 5.53
C SER A 28 -8.09 5.55 5.17
N PRO A 29 -9.11 4.74 5.47
CA PRO A 29 -9.16 3.37 5.00
C PRO A 29 -9.01 3.27 3.48
N ASP A 30 -9.65 4.15 2.70
CA ASP A 30 -9.59 4.14 1.24
C ASP A 30 -8.17 4.39 0.70
N GLU A 31 -7.41 5.31 1.31
CA GLU A 31 -6.00 5.52 0.99
C GLU A 31 -5.16 4.27 1.29
N LEU A 32 -5.39 3.61 2.44
CA LEU A 32 -4.72 2.35 2.76
C LEU A 32 -5.09 1.24 1.77
N TRP A 33 -6.35 1.14 1.36
CA TRP A 33 -6.80 0.16 0.36
C TRP A 33 -6.11 0.39 -0.99
N HIS A 34 -5.94 1.64 -1.39
CA HIS A 34 -5.26 1.99 -2.62
C HIS A 34 -3.78 1.58 -2.57
N ASP A 35 -3.07 1.95 -1.51
CA ASP A 35 -1.67 1.59 -1.32
C ASP A 35 -1.45 0.08 -1.27
N LEU A 36 -2.28 -0.65 -0.51
CA LEU A 36 -2.20 -2.11 -0.45
C LEU A 36 -2.47 -2.77 -1.80
N ARG A 37 -3.35 -2.18 -2.62
CA ARG A 37 -3.62 -2.67 -3.97
C ARG A 37 -2.41 -2.51 -4.88
N GLU A 38 -1.71 -1.38 -4.80
CA GLU A 38 -0.48 -1.15 -5.58
C GLU A 38 0.65 -2.08 -5.13
N VAL A 39 0.84 -2.28 -3.82
CA VAL A 39 1.78 -3.28 -3.29
C VAL A 39 1.45 -4.68 -3.82
N PHE A 40 0.17 -5.06 -3.80
CA PHE A 40 -0.24 -6.38 -4.27
C PHE A 40 -0.02 -6.55 -5.78
N LYS A 41 -0.27 -5.50 -6.58
CA LYS A 41 0.00 -5.48 -8.02
C LYS A 41 1.47 -5.65 -8.36
N GLN A 42 2.37 -5.03 -7.60
CA GLN A 42 3.82 -5.19 -7.78
C GLN A 42 4.31 -6.58 -7.38
N THR A 43 3.67 -7.18 -6.38
CA THR A 43 4.08 -8.50 -5.84
C THR A 43 3.57 -9.66 -6.68
N LYS A 44 2.39 -9.51 -7.30
CA LYS A 44 1.69 -10.60 -7.98
C LYS A 44 1.71 -10.42 -9.51
N PRO A 45 2.44 -11.26 -10.27
CA PRO A 45 2.54 -11.11 -11.72
C PRO A 45 1.22 -11.35 -12.47
N ASP A 46 0.31 -12.13 -11.89
CA ASP A 46 -1.05 -12.41 -12.38
C ASP A 46 -2.12 -11.51 -11.72
N PHE A 47 -1.72 -10.35 -11.20
CA PHE A 47 -2.66 -9.41 -10.57
C PHE A 47 -3.72 -8.90 -11.56
N ASP A 48 -3.34 -8.69 -12.82
CA ASP A 48 -4.27 -8.27 -13.87
C ASP A 48 -4.89 -9.50 -14.55
N PRO A 49 -6.18 -9.79 -14.32
CA PRO A 49 -6.86 -10.94 -14.91
C PRO A 49 -7.06 -10.80 -16.43
N THR A 50 -6.81 -9.62 -17.00
CA THR A 50 -6.85 -9.39 -18.44
C THR A 50 -5.48 -9.56 -19.10
N SER A 51 -4.42 -9.70 -18.30
CA SER A 51 -3.06 -9.92 -18.79
C SER A 51 -2.94 -11.34 -19.37
N PRO A 52 -2.35 -11.50 -20.56
CA PRO A 52 -2.11 -12.82 -21.15
C PRO A 52 -1.11 -13.67 -20.35
N VAL A 53 -0.37 -13.07 -19.40
CA VAL A 53 0.57 -13.75 -18.49
C VAL A 53 -0.17 -14.41 -17.31
N ALA A 54 -1.42 -14.03 -17.05
CA ALA A 54 -2.23 -14.57 -15.96
C ALA A 54 -2.94 -15.90 -16.29
N ALA A 55 -2.83 -16.39 -17.53
CA ALA A 55 -3.49 -17.60 -18.04
C ALA A 55 -2.59 -18.84 -18.01
#